data_AF-A0A2H3TU29-F1
#
_entry.id   AF-A0A2H3TU29-F1
#
_cell.length_a   1.000
_cell.length_b   1.000
_cell.length_c   1.000
_cell.angle_alpha   90.00
_cell.angle_beta   90.00
_cell.angle_gamma   90.00
#
_symmetry.space_group_name_H-M   'P 1'
#
loop_
_entity.id
_entity.type
_entity.pdbx_description
1 polymer ?
#
loop_
_entity_poly.entity_id
_entity_poly.type
_entity_poly.pdbx_seq_one_letter_code
_entity_poly.pdbx_strand_id
1 'polypeptide(L)'
;MFANSQNSGSLDEEPATKEQLTYFRLSSIGKGEAYSLKAIRITSHVLVRCIHSVWFTVEWNDGGESWVAEFALQFYQPEMVYAYWDAKKGGREGATQFDLYHIFAILDHGSMSDHSKRRAKKLVYKIQWVGYDEKDHSWEPAAKIAGLVPKMKEEYDGMHGLLTLRDSTT
;
A
#
# COMPACT_ATOMS: atom_id res chain seq x y z
N MET A 1 53.04 -21.76 18.10
CA MET A 1 53.24 -20.33 17.81
C MET A 1 52.39 -20.00 16.60
N PHE A 2 51.28 -19.28 16.76
CA PHE A 2 51.11 -17.83 16.44
C PHE A 2 51.30 -17.55 14.93
N ALA A 3 50.49 -16.78 14.19
CA ALA A 3 49.27 -16.02 14.43
C ALA A 3 48.67 -15.61 13.06
N ASN A 4 47.43 -15.12 13.14
CA ASN A 4 46.49 -14.59 12.13
C ASN A 4 46.92 -13.31 11.35
N SER A 5 46.01 -12.88 10.45
CA SER A 5 45.64 -11.48 10.00
C SER A 5 46.17 -11.05 8.61
N GLN A 6 45.43 -10.46 7.63
CA GLN A 6 44.11 -9.74 7.53
C GLN A 6 43.52 -9.95 6.11
N ASN A 7 42.21 -10.10 5.82
CA ASN A 7 40.94 -9.34 6.04
C ASN A 7 40.68 -8.11 5.14
N SER A 8 39.68 -8.22 4.26
CA SER A 8 38.68 -7.18 3.89
C SER A 8 37.59 -7.86 3.05
N GLY A 9 36.28 -7.72 3.24
CA GLY A 9 35.47 -6.99 4.20
C GLY A 9 34.03 -7.38 3.89
N SER A 10 33.28 -7.64 4.95
CA SER A 10 31.89 -8.05 5.03
C SER A 10 30.90 -7.19 4.22
N LEU A 11 29.95 -7.83 3.54
CA LEU A 11 28.60 -7.31 3.39
C LEU A 11 27.70 -8.26 4.18
N ASP A 12 27.53 -7.95 5.46
CA ASP A 12 26.57 -8.61 6.32
C ASP A 12 25.17 -8.37 5.73
N GLU A 13 24.56 -9.44 5.20
CA GLU A 13 23.12 -9.53 5.11
C GLU A 13 22.58 -9.39 6.54
N GLU A 14 22.03 -8.22 6.85
CA GLU A 14 21.34 -7.95 8.09
C GLU A 14 20.23 -9.02 8.27
N PRO A 15 20.27 -9.84 9.34
CA PRO A 15 19.29 -10.90 9.49
C PRO A 15 17.93 -10.26 9.76
N ALA A 16 17.00 -10.45 8.81
CA ALA A 16 15.61 -10.04 8.91
C ALA A 16 15.09 -10.20 10.35
N THR A 17 14.60 -9.11 10.93
CA THR A 17 14.14 -9.08 12.32
C THR A 17 13.07 -10.15 12.54
N LYS A 18 12.96 -10.69 13.76
CA LYS A 18 11.99 -11.74 14.11
C LYS A 18 10.56 -11.42 13.66
N GLU A 19 10.22 -10.13 13.55
CA GLU A 19 8.95 -9.61 13.03
C GLU A 19 8.77 -9.88 11.53
N GLN A 20 9.80 -9.67 10.71
CA GLN A 20 9.77 -9.96 9.27
C GLN A 20 9.67 -11.46 8.99
N LEU A 21 10.34 -12.29 9.80
CA LEU A 21 10.22 -13.75 9.74
C LEU A 21 8.83 -14.22 10.15
N THR A 22 8.15 -13.49 11.04
CA THR A 22 6.77 -13.78 11.44
C THR A 22 5.81 -13.45 10.29
N TYR A 23 6.01 -12.31 9.61
CA TYR A 23 5.20 -11.92 8.44
C TYR A 23 5.35 -12.90 7.27
N PHE A 24 6.57 -13.34 6.94
CA PHE A 24 6.81 -14.36 5.91
C PHE A 24 6.30 -15.76 6.29
N ARG A 25 6.30 -16.11 7.58
CA ARG A 25 5.68 -17.36 8.06
C ARG A 25 4.17 -17.36 7.86
N LEU A 26 3.51 -16.23 8.11
CA LEU A 26 2.05 -16.11 8.00
C LEU A 26 1.56 -16.21 6.54
N SER A 27 2.36 -15.75 5.56
CA SER A 27 2.01 -15.85 4.14
C SER A 27 2.28 -17.22 3.50
N SER A 28 3.00 -18.12 4.19
CA SER A 28 3.52 -19.37 3.60
C SER A 28 2.87 -20.64 4.14
N ILE A 29 1.97 -20.56 5.13
CA ILE A 29 1.22 -21.71 5.62
C ILE A 29 -0.06 -21.87 4.80
N GLY A 30 0.08 -22.53 3.66
CA GLY A 30 -1.05 -23.16 2.99
C GLY A 30 -1.58 -24.33 3.82
N LYS A 31 -2.91 -24.39 3.95
CA LYS A 31 -3.74 -25.52 4.41
C LYS A 31 -3.62 -25.91 5.90
N GLY A 32 -4.46 -25.28 6.70
CA GLY A 32 -4.99 -25.78 7.97
C GLY A 32 -5.87 -24.69 8.59
N GLU A 33 -7.09 -25.03 9.00
CA GLU A 33 -8.00 -24.14 9.74
C GLU A 33 -7.47 -23.82 11.17
N ALA A 34 -6.21 -23.40 11.29
CA ALA A 34 -5.49 -23.21 12.55
C ALA A 34 -5.01 -21.75 12.64
N TYR A 35 -5.79 -20.93 13.35
CA TYR A 35 -5.49 -19.56 13.78
C TYR A 35 -5.12 -18.57 12.66
N SER A 36 -6.13 -18.10 11.91
CA SER A 36 -6.01 -16.80 11.25
C SER A 36 -6.09 -15.72 12.34
N LEU A 37 -4.95 -15.10 12.64
CA LEU A 37 -4.90 -13.90 13.50
C LEU A 37 -5.80 -12.85 12.87
N LYS A 38 -6.87 -12.50 13.57
CA LYS A 38 -7.89 -11.56 13.09
C LYS A 38 -7.85 -10.33 13.98
N ALA A 39 -7.72 -9.16 13.36
CA ALA A 39 -7.86 -7.93 14.11
C ALA A 39 -9.30 -7.84 14.62
N ILE A 40 -9.44 -7.47 15.89
CA ILE A 40 -10.73 -7.24 16.55
C ILE A 40 -11.07 -5.75 16.52
N ARG A 41 -10.10 -4.88 16.82
CA ARG A 41 -10.28 -3.42 16.75
C ARG A 41 -8.97 -2.67 16.56
N ILE A 42 -9.10 -1.46 16.03
CA ILE A 42 -8.06 -0.43 16.11
C ILE A 42 -8.27 0.33 17.43
N THR A 43 -7.26 0.35 18.29
CA THR A 43 -7.29 1.07 19.59
C THR A 43 -6.81 2.51 19.43
N SER A 44 -5.80 2.76 18.60
CA SER A 44 -5.22 4.08 18.39
C SER A 44 -4.58 4.23 17.00
N HIS A 45 -4.15 5.44 16.66
CA HIS A 45 -3.35 5.70 15.46
C HIS A 45 -2.22 6.66 15.74
N VAL A 46 -1.14 6.54 14.97
CA VAL A 46 0.02 7.44 14.97
C VAL A 46 0.26 7.97 13.56
N LEU A 47 0.55 9.26 13.47
CA LEU A 47 0.85 9.95 12.22
C LEU A 47 2.35 9.89 11.93
N VAL A 48 2.73 9.31 10.80
CA VAL A 48 4.10 9.34 10.28
C VAL A 48 4.21 10.48 9.28
N ARG A 49 4.37 11.70 9.81
CA ARG A 49 4.20 12.95 9.06
C ARG A 49 5.18 13.12 7.89
N CYS A 50 6.43 12.66 8.02
CA CYS A 50 7.44 12.80 6.97
C CYS A 50 7.09 12.05 5.67
N ILE A 51 6.20 11.07 5.76
CA ILE A 51 5.75 10.25 4.63
C ILE A 51 4.21 10.18 4.58
N HIS A 52 3.50 11.17 5.16
CA HIS A 52 2.04 11.31 5.11
C HIS A 52 1.24 10.00 5.32
N SER A 53 1.73 9.15 6.24
CA SER A 53 1.20 7.80 6.48
C SER A 53 0.65 7.64 7.89
N VAL A 54 -0.20 6.65 8.09
CA VAL A 54 -0.77 6.31 9.40
C VAL A 54 -0.41 4.88 9.78
N TRP A 55 -0.10 4.69 11.05
CA TRP A 55 0.04 3.38 11.68
C TRP A 55 -1.02 3.22 12.75
N PHE A 56 -1.67 2.07 12.78
CA PHE A 56 -2.67 1.71 13.77
C PHE A 56 -2.06 0.88 14.88
N THR A 57 -2.52 1.10 16.10
CA THR A 57 -2.41 0.11 17.16
C THR A 57 -3.63 -0.81 17.06
N VAL A 58 -3.39 -2.11 16.92
CA VAL A 58 -4.42 -3.11 16.62
C VAL A 58 -4.43 -4.18 17.70
N GLU A 59 -5.62 -4.47 18.23
CA GLU A 59 -5.85 -5.60 19.13
C GLU A 59 -6.34 -6.82 18.35
N TRP A 60 -5.77 -7.97 18.66
CA TRP A 60 -5.99 -9.24 17.98
C TRP A 60 -6.84 -10.20 18.81
N ASN A 61 -7.36 -11.23 18.15
CA ASN A 61 -8.20 -12.25 18.79
C ASN A 61 -7.51 -13.17 19.78
N ASP A 62 -6.17 -13.17 19.83
CA ASP A 62 -5.38 -13.82 20.87
C ASP A 62 -5.12 -12.91 22.09
N GLY A 63 -5.66 -11.68 22.08
CA GLY A 63 -5.43 -10.66 23.10
C GLY A 63 -4.11 -9.90 22.94
N GLY A 64 -3.32 -10.19 21.90
CA GLY A 64 -2.13 -9.43 21.56
C GLY A 64 -2.46 -8.04 21.05
N GLU A 65 -1.46 -7.16 21.10
CA GLU A 65 -1.50 -5.83 20.48
C GLU A 65 -0.25 -5.62 19.63
N SER A 66 -0.41 -5.05 18.44
CA SER A 66 0.74 -4.67 17.60
C SER A 66 0.46 -3.45 16.75
N TRP A 67 1.52 -2.94 16.13
CA TRP A 67 1.46 -1.84 15.19
C TRP A 67 1.30 -2.35 13.77
N VAL A 68 0.33 -1.81 13.03
CA VAL A 68 0.07 -2.18 11.64
C VAL A 68 -0.05 -0.92 10.80
N ALA A 69 0.64 -0.87 9.66
CA ALA A 69 0.46 0.22 8.71
C ALA A 69 -0.98 0.27 8.17
N GLU A 70 -1.54 1.46 7.99
CA GLU A 70 -2.90 1.66 7.47
C GLU A 70 -3.14 0.91 6.16
N PHE A 71 -2.18 0.98 5.23
CA PHE A 71 -2.21 0.23 3.96
C PHE A 71 -2.35 -1.27 4.19
N ALA A 72 -1.57 -1.84 5.11
CA ALA A 72 -1.58 -3.28 5.37
C ALA A 72 -2.94 -3.72 5.94
N LEU A 73 -3.45 -3.01 6.95
CA LEU A 73 -4.76 -3.33 7.54
C LEU A 73 -5.89 -3.18 6.52
N GLN A 74 -5.84 -2.16 5.65
CA GLN A 74 -6.82 -2.00 4.58
C GLN A 74 -6.77 -3.16 3.57
N PHE A 75 -5.58 -3.69 3.28
CA PHE A 75 -5.41 -4.81 2.35
C PHE A 75 -6.12 -6.09 2.81
N TYR A 76 -6.05 -6.45 4.10
CA TYR A 76 -6.64 -7.71 4.59
C TYR A 76 -7.93 -7.55 5.39
N GLN A 77 -8.25 -6.37 5.93
CA GLN A 77 -9.47 -6.13 6.71
C GLN A 77 -9.98 -4.68 6.53
N PRO A 78 -10.36 -4.28 5.30
CA PRO A 78 -10.69 -2.89 4.93
C PRO A 78 -11.82 -2.29 5.77
N GLU A 79 -12.85 -3.07 6.05
CA GLU A 79 -14.02 -2.65 6.84
C GLU A 79 -13.65 -2.05 8.19
N MET A 80 -12.58 -2.56 8.81
CA MET A 80 -12.09 -2.05 10.10
C MET A 80 -11.47 -0.66 9.98
N VAL A 81 -10.72 -0.41 8.91
CA VAL A 81 -10.09 0.89 8.64
C VAL A 81 -11.18 1.93 8.40
N TYR A 82 -12.17 1.61 7.56
CA TYR A 82 -13.25 2.52 7.22
C TYR A 82 -14.10 2.84 8.45
N ALA A 83 -14.52 1.83 9.22
CA ALA A 83 -15.30 2.04 10.44
C ALA A 83 -14.53 2.88 11.48
N TYR A 84 -13.21 2.71 11.59
CA TYR A 84 -12.40 3.51 12.49
C TYR A 84 -12.37 4.98 12.10
N TRP A 85 -12.20 5.28 10.81
CA TRP A 85 -12.18 6.65 10.33
C TRP A 85 -13.55 7.30 10.34
N ASP A 86 -14.61 6.59 9.99
CA ASP A 86 -16.00 7.08 10.04
C ASP A 86 -16.41 7.48 11.46
N ALA A 87 -15.88 6.80 12.47
CA ALA A 87 -16.11 7.15 13.88
C ALA A 87 -15.38 8.43 14.32
N LYS A 88 -14.40 8.94 13.55
CA LYS A 88 -13.70 10.19 13.86
C LYS A 88 -14.45 11.38 13.28
N LYS A 89 -14.52 12.47 14.07
CA LYS A 89 -15.06 13.74 13.59
C LYS A 89 -14.23 14.23 12.40
N GLY A 90 -14.87 14.38 11.23
CA GLY A 90 -14.22 14.79 10.00
C GLY A 90 -13.49 13.65 9.26
N GLY A 91 -13.73 12.39 9.63
CA GLY A 91 -13.13 11.24 8.97
C GLY A 91 -11.62 11.18 9.12
N ARG A 92 -10.99 10.47 8.18
CA ARG A 92 -9.51 10.38 8.09
C ARG A 92 -8.86 11.74 7.88
N GLU A 93 -9.40 12.54 6.96
CA GLU A 93 -8.84 13.87 6.67
C GLU A 93 -8.84 14.77 7.90
N GLY A 94 -9.96 14.83 8.63
CA GLY A 94 -10.07 15.60 9.87
C GLY A 94 -9.11 15.12 10.97
N ALA A 95 -8.88 13.81 11.07
CA ALA A 95 -7.98 13.22 12.07
C ALA A 95 -6.49 13.39 11.73
N THR A 96 -6.13 13.37 10.44
CA THR A 96 -4.72 13.36 9.99
C THR A 96 -4.22 14.75 9.58
N GLN A 97 -5.10 15.58 9.01
CA GLN A 97 -4.79 16.86 8.37
C GLN A 97 -3.74 16.73 7.25
N PHE A 98 -3.63 15.56 6.62
CA PHE A 98 -2.75 15.36 5.48
C PHE A 98 -3.37 15.92 4.20
N ASP A 99 -2.54 16.61 3.42
CA ASP A 99 -2.83 17.14 2.09
C ASP A 99 -2.32 16.25 0.95
N LEU A 100 -1.53 15.22 1.30
CA LEU A 100 -1.02 14.19 0.39
C LEU A 100 -1.53 12.81 0.79
N TYR A 101 -1.79 11.98 -0.21
CA TYR A 101 -2.38 10.65 -0.06
C TYR A 101 -1.59 9.60 -0.84
N HIS A 102 -1.59 8.38 -0.32
CA HIS A 102 -0.99 7.23 -0.99
C HIS A 102 -2.04 6.52 -1.84
N ILE A 103 -1.61 6.05 -3.00
CA ILE A 103 -2.41 5.17 -3.85
C ILE A 103 -2.49 3.81 -3.17
N PHE A 104 -3.70 3.31 -2.97
CA PHE A 104 -3.93 1.96 -2.49
C PHE A 104 -4.01 0.98 -3.66
N ALA A 105 -4.85 1.27 -4.65
CA ALA A 105 -5.04 0.41 -5.82
C ALA A 105 -5.45 1.20 -7.06
N ILE A 106 -5.12 0.65 -8.24
CA ILE A 106 -5.74 1.03 -9.51
C ILE A 106 -6.93 0.11 -9.73
N LEU A 107 -8.14 0.67 -9.70
CA LEU A 107 -9.39 -0.08 -9.78
C LEU A 107 -9.85 -0.31 -11.22
N ASP A 108 -9.63 0.69 -12.08
CA ASP A 108 -10.13 0.69 -13.46
C ASP A 108 -9.32 1.69 -14.32
N HIS A 109 -9.54 1.67 -15.63
CA HIS A 109 -8.98 2.63 -16.57
C HIS A 109 -10.01 3.11 -17.59
N GLY A 110 -9.75 4.28 -18.16
CA GLY A 110 -10.66 4.92 -19.07
C GLY A 110 -9.97 5.94 -19.96
N SER A 111 -10.77 6.64 -20.74
CA SER A 111 -10.29 7.64 -21.69
C SER A 111 -11.06 8.93 -21.50
N MET A 112 -10.37 10.00 -21.11
CA MET A 112 -10.99 11.31 -20.94
C MET A 112 -10.86 12.12 -22.24
N SER A 113 -11.99 12.66 -22.73
CA SER A 113 -12.01 13.58 -23.87
C SER A 113 -11.63 14.98 -23.42
N ASP A 114 -10.55 15.51 -23.98
CA ASP A 114 -10.21 16.91 -23.85
C ASP A 114 -11.10 17.72 -24.82
N HIS A 115 -12.26 18.17 -24.35
CA HIS A 115 -13.22 18.95 -25.15
C HIS A 115 -12.61 20.23 -25.75
N SER A 116 -11.44 20.67 -25.27
CA SER A 116 -10.77 21.89 -25.73
C SER A 116 -9.91 21.69 -26.99
N LYS A 117 -9.59 20.45 -27.40
CA LYS A 117 -8.68 20.20 -28.53
C LYS A 117 -9.09 18.95 -29.32
N ARG A 118 -8.86 18.97 -30.64
CA ARG A 118 -8.84 17.79 -31.54
C ARG A 118 -7.71 16.79 -31.19
N ARG A 119 -7.46 16.54 -29.90
CA ARG A 119 -6.37 15.71 -29.41
C ARG A 119 -6.90 14.33 -29.03
N ALA A 120 -6.05 13.33 -29.22
CA ALA A 120 -6.31 11.95 -28.80
C ALA A 120 -6.78 11.91 -27.33
N LYS A 121 -7.72 11.00 -27.05
CA LYS A 121 -8.21 10.75 -25.68
C LYS A 121 -7.02 10.39 -24.79
N LYS A 122 -6.99 10.95 -23.58
CA LYS A 122 -5.92 10.66 -22.60
C LYS A 122 -6.35 9.51 -21.70
N LEU A 123 -5.44 8.56 -21.48
CA LEU A 123 -5.61 7.48 -20.51
C LEU A 123 -5.70 8.06 -19.09
N VAL A 124 -6.71 7.63 -18.35
CA VAL A 124 -6.94 7.95 -16.94
C VAL A 124 -7.18 6.66 -16.17
N TYR A 125 -6.81 6.64 -14.90
CA TYR A 125 -7.02 5.52 -14.00
C TYR A 125 -7.99 5.90 -12.88
N LYS A 126 -8.84 4.96 -12.50
CA LYS A 126 -9.67 5.05 -11.31
C LYS A 126 -8.85 4.60 -10.11
N ILE A 127 -8.57 5.50 -9.18
CA ILE A 127 -7.64 5.29 -8.07
C ILE A 127 -8.39 5.17 -6.75
N GLN A 128 -8.12 4.09 -6.01
CA GLN A 128 -8.44 4.00 -4.59
C GLN A 128 -7.30 4.57 -3.76
N TRP A 129 -7.67 5.29 -2.70
CA TRP A 129 -6.73 5.93 -1.78
C TRP A 129 -6.59 5.13 -0.49
N VAL A 130 -5.39 5.17 0.10
CA VAL A 130 -5.16 4.56 1.42
C VAL A 130 -6.03 5.24 2.48
N GLY A 131 -6.75 4.43 3.25
CA GLY A 131 -7.68 4.85 4.29
C GLY A 131 -9.08 5.20 3.79
N TYR A 132 -9.37 5.00 2.49
CA TYR A 132 -10.66 5.31 1.88
C TYR A 132 -11.22 4.11 1.10
N ASP A 133 -12.55 4.04 1.06
CA ASP A 133 -13.31 3.02 0.33
C ASP A 133 -13.16 3.23 -1.20
N GLU A 134 -13.35 2.17 -1.98
CA GLU A 134 -13.38 2.23 -3.45
C GLU A 134 -14.41 3.22 -3.99
N LYS A 135 -15.50 3.48 -3.24
CA LYS A 135 -16.50 4.49 -3.61
C LYS A 135 -15.95 5.92 -3.58
N ASP A 136 -14.92 6.17 -2.77
CA ASP A 136 -14.27 7.48 -2.61
C ASP A 136 -13.07 7.65 -3.56
N HIS A 137 -13.08 6.91 -4.68
CA HIS A 137 -12.05 6.98 -5.71
C HIS A 137 -12.03 8.35 -6.43
N SER A 138 -10.91 8.61 -7.11
CA SER A 138 -10.82 9.68 -8.12
C SER A 138 -10.26 9.14 -9.44
N TRP A 139 -10.51 9.87 -10.53
CA TRP A 139 -9.90 9.59 -11.82
C TRP A 139 -8.64 10.42 -12.02
N GLU A 140 -7.49 9.75 -12.10
CA GLU A 140 -6.18 10.39 -12.17
C GLU A 140 -5.52 10.17 -13.54
N PRO A 141 -4.81 11.18 -14.10
CA PRO A 141 -4.09 11.02 -15.35
C PRO A 141 -3.02 9.93 -15.26
N ALA A 142 -2.92 9.08 -16.30
CA ALA A 142 -1.93 8.01 -16.33
C ALA A 142 -0.47 8.50 -16.17
N ALA A 143 -0.18 9.71 -16.66
CA ALA A 143 1.13 10.35 -16.51
C ALA A 143 1.46 10.70 -15.04
N LYS A 144 0.45 11.09 -14.24
CA LYS A 144 0.63 11.33 -12.79
C LYS A 144 0.96 10.03 -12.09
N ILE A 145 0.22 8.95 -12.40
CA ILE A 145 0.41 7.64 -11.79
C ILE A 145 1.78 7.03 -12.15
N ALA A 146 2.25 7.23 -13.38
CA ALA A 146 3.59 6.79 -13.80
C ALA A 146 4.73 7.41 -12.96
N GLY A 147 4.55 8.65 -12.49
CA GLY A 147 5.52 9.32 -11.63
C GLY A 147 5.43 8.92 -10.16
N LEU A 148 4.26 8.48 -9.68
CA LEU A 148 4.03 8.15 -8.27
C LEU A 148 4.30 6.68 -7.95
N VAL A 149 3.77 5.76 -8.77
CA VAL A 149 3.80 4.31 -8.53
C VAL A 149 4.08 3.55 -9.84
N PRO A 150 5.26 3.73 -10.46
CA PRO A 150 5.57 3.17 -11.78
C PRO A 150 5.37 1.67 -11.87
N LYS A 151 5.80 0.93 -10.84
CA LYS A 151 5.67 -0.53 -10.79
C LYS A 151 4.21 -1.00 -10.74
N MET A 152 3.38 -0.40 -9.89
CA MET A 152 1.95 -0.73 -9.81
C MET A 152 1.24 -0.44 -11.14
N LYS A 153 1.62 0.66 -11.80
CA LYS A 153 1.09 1.00 -13.13
C LYS A 153 1.49 -0.03 -14.18
N GLU A 154 2.76 -0.42 -14.22
CA GLU A 154 3.28 -1.40 -15.19
C GLU A 154 2.58 -2.76 -15.05
N GLU A 155 2.42 -3.23 -13.81
CA GLU A 155 1.70 -4.48 -13.50
C GLU A 155 0.24 -4.39 -13.98
N TYR A 156 -0.45 -3.30 -13.65
CA TYR A 156 -1.82 -3.06 -14.11
C TYR A 156 -1.91 -3.01 -15.64
N ASP A 157 -1.02 -2.27 -16.29
CA ASP A 157 -1.02 -2.15 -17.75
C ASP A 157 -0.76 -3.49 -18.45
N GLY A 158 0.15 -4.31 -17.91
CA GLY A 158 0.41 -5.66 -18.37
C GLY A 158 -0.82 -6.57 -18.26
N MET A 159 -1.49 -6.54 -17.11
CA MET A 159 -2.72 -7.32 -16.87
C MET A 159 -3.89 -6.91 -17.77
N HIS A 160 -3.99 -5.62 -18.11
CA HIS A 160 -5.10 -5.07 -18.88
C HIS A 160 -4.78 -4.81 -20.36
N GLY A 161 -3.60 -5.22 -20.85
CA GLY A 161 -3.21 -5.06 -22.25
C GLY A 161 -3.00 -3.61 -22.69
N LEU A 162 -2.63 -2.72 -21.75
CA LEU A 162 -2.39 -1.29 -21.96
C LEU A 162 -0.93 -0.96 -22.25
N LEU A 163 -0.05 -1.96 -22.27
CA LEU A 163 1.33 -1.80 -22.70
C LEU A 163 1.34 -1.25 -24.13
N THR A 164 1.70 0.02 -24.27
CA THR A 164 1.92 0.59 -25.60
C THR A 164 3.15 -0.10 -26.19
N LEU A 165 3.03 -0.63 -27.42
CA LEU A 165 4.09 -1.26 -28.24
C LEU A 165 5.26 -0.30 -28.59
N ARG A 166 5.78 0.48 -27.63
CA ARG A 166 6.86 1.45 -27.86
C ARG A 166 8.14 1.17 -27.09
N ASP A 167 8.13 0.22 -26.15
CA ASP A 167 9.35 -0.10 -25.39
C ASP A 167 10.09 -1.33 -25.92
N SER A 168 9.67 -1.89 -27.06
CA SER A 168 10.46 -2.87 -27.83
C SER A 168 11.53 -2.20 -28.69
N THR A 169 12.32 -1.28 -28.13
CA THR A 169 13.61 -0.88 -28.73
C THR A 169 14.47 -0.21 -27.66
N THR A 170 15.43 -0.94 -27.09
CA THR A 170 16.87 -0.66 -27.13
C THR A 170 17.62 -1.87 -26.59
#